data_AF-J9F069-F1
#
_entry.id   AF-J9F069-F1
#
_cell.length_a   1.000
_cell.length_b   1.000
_cell.length_c   1.000
_cell.angle_alpha   90.00
_cell.angle_beta   90.00
_cell.angle_gamma   90.00
#
_symmetry.space_group_name_H-M   'P 1'
#
loop_
_entity.id
_entity.type
_entity.pdbx_description
1 polymer ?
#
loop_
_entity_poly.entity_id
_entity_poly.type
_entity_poly.pdbx_seq_one_letter_code
_entity_poly.pdbx_strand_id
1 'polypeptide(L)'
;MLIRKNCPPEVNVYIACCFFFLGLYAEAKKYAEKGPKNALQNRLLLHLAYRLKDKKQLVVNCNNLQSTAEDQLSLAAMHYLNSHYQEAIDIYKKILDNKKNFIALNVYLALCYYKLDYYDVSL
;
A
#
# COMPACT_ATOMS: atom_id res chain seq x y z
N MET A 1 16.03 -6.14 21.38
CA MET A 1 14.85 -5.25 21.29
C MET A 1 13.53 -6.04 21.28
N LEU A 2 13.44 -7.13 20.51
CA LEU A 2 12.23 -7.96 20.36
C LEU A 2 11.81 -8.81 21.58
N ILE A 3 12.64 -8.89 22.63
CA ILE A 3 12.45 -9.78 23.81
C ILE A 3 11.85 -9.00 25.00
N ARG A 4 11.44 -7.74 24.80
CA ARG A 4 10.84 -6.95 25.88
C ARG A 4 9.40 -7.41 26.14
N LYS A 5 9.02 -7.46 27.42
CA LYS A 5 7.71 -7.98 27.90
C LYS A 5 6.49 -7.30 27.26
N ASN A 6 6.64 -6.05 26.80
CA ASN A 6 5.57 -5.24 26.19
C ASN A 6 5.80 -5.01 24.68
N CYS A 7 6.51 -5.91 24.00
CA CYS A 7 6.74 -5.80 22.57
C CYS A 7 5.42 -6.04 21.82
N PRO A 8 4.97 -5.12 20.94
CA PRO A 8 3.76 -5.34 20.15
C PRO A 8 3.88 -6.60 19.30
N PRO A 9 2.80 -7.39 19.13
CA PRO A 9 2.85 -8.57 18.28
C PRO A 9 3.19 -8.22 16.82
N GLU A 10 2.85 -7.01 16.37
CA GLU A 10 3.14 -6.48 15.04
C GLU A 10 4.59 -6.03 14.84
N VAL A 11 5.47 -6.09 15.85
CA VAL A 11 6.84 -5.55 15.76
C VAL A 11 7.61 -6.05 14.53
N ASN A 12 7.43 -7.32 14.16
CA ASN A 12 8.05 -7.90 12.97
C ASN A 12 7.49 -7.28 11.68
N VAL A 13 6.19 -6.98 11.64
CA VAL A 13 5.54 -6.29 10.52
C VAL A 13 6.04 -4.85 10.42
N TYR A 14 6.22 -4.14 11.55
CA TYR A 14 6.77 -2.79 11.55
C TYR A 14 8.21 -2.74 11.03
N ILE A 15 9.06 -3.68 11.48
CA ILE A 15 10.42 -3.84 10.95
C ILE A 15 10.37 -4.14 9.44
N ALA A 16 9.45 -5.01 9.01
CA ALA A 16 9.28 -5.34 7.61
C ALA A 16 8.86 -4.13 6.76
N CYS A 17 7.98 -3.25 7.27
CA CYS A 17 7.66 -1.97 6.62
C CYS A 17 8.91 -1.11 6.44
N CYS A 18 9.77 -1.00 7.46
CA CYS A 18 11.03 -0.26 7.34
C CYS A 18 11.92 -0.85 6.25
N PHE A 19 12.12 -2.17 6.23
CA PHE A 19 12.91 -2.83 5.18
C PHE A 19 12.33 -2.62 3.79
N PHE A 20 11.01 -2.66 3.65
CA PHE A 20 10.34 -2.41 2.37
C PHE A 20 10.64 -1.00 1.84
N PHE A 21 10.54 0.04 2.68
CA PHE A 21 10.85 1.42 2.28
C PHE A 21 12.34 1.66 2.03
N LEU A 22 13.22 0.85 2.62
CA LEU A 22 14.66 0.83 2.32
C LEU A 22 15.01 0.04 1.04
N GLY A 23 14.03 -0.60 0.38
CA GLY A 23 14.24 -1.40 -0.82
C GLY A 23 14.73 -2.83 -0.56
N LEU A 24 14.83 -3.25 0.70
CA LEU A 24 15.29 -4.58 1.12
C LEU A 24 14.12 -5.58 1.12
N TYR A 25 13.62 -5.93 -0.06
CA TYR A 25 12.36 -6.67 -0.20
C TYR A 25 12.43 -8.12 0.31
N ALA A 26 13.57 -8.80 0.15
CA ALA A 26 13.74 -10.18 0.62
C ALA A 26 13.68 -10.24 2.15
N GLU A 27 14.38 -9.32 2.81
CA GLU A 27 14.37 -9.14 4.27
C GLU A 27 12.97 -8.73 4.75
N ALA A 28 12.36 -7.76 4.09
CA ALA A 28 11.00 -7.33 4.40
C ALA A 28 10.02 -8.50 4.37
N LYS A 29 10.04 -9.35 3.33
CA LYS A 29 9.19 -10.55 3.26
C LYS A 29 9.45 -11.51 4.41
N LYS A 30 10.71 -11.81 4.71
CA LYS A 30 11.12 -12.69 5.81
C LYS A 30 10.63 -12.20 7.18
N TYR A 31 10.59 -10.88 7.41
CA TYR A 31 10.08 -10.32 8.66
C TYR A 31 8.55 -10.24 8.67
N ALA A 32 7.93 -9.90 7.53
CA ALA A 32 6.47 -9.84 7.42
C ALA A 32 5.83 -11.19 7.76
N GLU A 33 6.39 -12.30 7.24
CA GLU A 33 5.91 -13.67 7.46
C GLU A 33 6.05 -14.17 8.92
N LYS A 34 6.87 -13.51 9.74
CA LYS A 34 7.00 -13.78 11.19
C LYS A 34 5.99 -13.00 12.03
N GLY A 35 5.33 -12.00 11.44
CA GLY A 35 4.32 -11.20 12.10
C GLY A 35 2.94 -11.89 12.15
N PRO A 36 2.01 -11.38 12.96
CA PRO A 36 0.63 -11.85 12.94
C PRO A 36 -0.03 -11.57 11.59
N LYS A 37 -0.93 -12.48 11.19
CA LYS A 37 -1.79 -12.26 10.02
C LYS A 37 -2.83 -11.19 10.35
N ASN A 38 -2.65 -10.00 9.79
CA ASN A 38 -3.56 -8.87 9.95
C ASN A 38 -3.58 -7.99 8.69
N ALA A 39 -4.43 -6.96 8.68
CA ALA A 39 -4.59 -6.08 7.52
C ALA A 39 -3.29 -5.38 7.11
N LEU A 40 -2.48 -4.92 8.07
CA LEU A 40 -1.19 -4.29 7.77
C LEU A 40 -0.21 -5.26 7.11
N GLN A 41 -0.09 -6.48 7.64
CA GLN A 41 0.74 -7.52 7.04
C GLN A 41 0.27 -7.83 5.61
N ASN A 42 -1.04 -8.00 5.39
CA ASN A 42 -1.58 -8.30 4.06
C ASN A 42 -1.25 -7.21 3.04
N ARG A 43 -1.44 -5.92 3.40
CA ARG A 43 -1.04 -4.79 2.56
C ARG A 43 0.45 -4.80 2.24
N LEU A 44 1.31 -5.04 3.23
CA LEU A 44 2.75 -5.13 3.00
C LEU A 44 3.12 -6.29 2.06
N LEU A 45 2.51 -7.46 2.25
CA LEU A 45 2.73 -8.63 1.40
C LEU A 45 2.20 -8.42 -0.03
N LEU A 46 1.13 -7.66 -0.21
CA LEU A 46 0.65 -7.22 -1.53
C LEU A 46 1.73 -6.40 -2.26
N HIS A 47 2.23 -5.35 -1.61
CA HIS A 47 3.27 -4.49 -2.18
C HIS A 47 4.58 -5.25 -2.44
N LEU A 48 4.97 -6.16 -1.54
CA LEU A 48 6.12 -7.03 -1.74
C LEU A 48 5.94 -8.00 -2.92
N ALA A 49 4.76 -8.59 -3.06
CA ALA A 49 4.46 -9.49 -4.17
C ALA A 49 4.58 -8.76 -5.52
N TYR A 50 4.12 -7.51 -5.60
CA TYR A 50 4.34 -6.67 -6.78
C TYR A 50 5.84 -6.45 -7.06
N ARG A 51 6.60 -5.99 -6.04
CA ARG A 51 8.04 -5.69 -6.19
C ARG A 51 8.89 -6.91 -6.55
N LEU A 52 8.54 -8.06 -6.00
CA LEU A 52 9.20 -9.35 -6.24
C LEU A 52 8.65 -10.09 -7.47
N LYS A 53 7.68 -9.50 -8.19
CA LYS A 53 7.02 -10.10 -9.37
C LYS A 53 6.33 -11.45 -9.07
N ASP A 54 5.88 -11.66 -7.84
CA ASP A 54 5.14 -12.85 -7.40
C ASP A 54 3.64 -12.69 -7.70
N LYS A 55 3.25 -12.97 -8.96
CA LYS A 55 1.87 -12.79 -9.43
C LYS A 55 0.84 -13.59 -8.63
N LYS A 56 1.22 -14.78 -8.14
CA LYS A 56 0.33 -15.65 -7.37
C LYS A 56 -0.02 -14.99 -6.03
N GLN A 57 0.99 -14.55 -5.28
CA GLN A 57 0.76 -13.87 -4.00
C GLN A 57 0.11 -12.50 -4.19
N LEU A 58 0.39 -11.82 -5.31
CA LEU A 58 -0.25 -10.54 -5.63
C LEU A 58 -1.78 -10.69 -5.68
N VAL A 59 -2.28 -11.68 -6.42
CA VAL A 59 -3.74 -11.95 -6.52
C VAL A 59 -4.32 -12.35 -5.16
N VAL A 60 -3.65 -13.25 -4.43
CA VAL A 60 -4.12 -13.69 -3.11
C VAL A 60 -4.24 -12.52 -2.14
N ASN A 61 -3.19 -11.70 -2.02
CA ASN A 61 -3.18 -10.58 -1.07
C ASN A 61 -4.14 -9.46 -1.51
N CYS A 62 -4.36 -9.28 -2.82
CA CYS A 62 -5.35 -8.33 -3.34
C CYS A 62 -6.76 -8.75 -2.95
N ASN A 63 -7.11 -10.02 -3.10
CA ASN A 63 -8.43 -10.57 -2.73
C ASN A 63 -8.71 -10.49 -1.22
N ASN A 64 -7.67 -10.40 -0.40
CA ASN A 64 -7.78 -10.26 1.06
C ASN A 64 -7.94 -8.80 1.52
N LEU A 65 -7.85 -7.82 0.62
CA LEU A 65 -8.11 -6.42 0.96
C LEU A 65 -9.58 -6.22 1.33
N GLN A 66 -9.83 -5.37 2.33
CA GLN A 66 -11.17 -5.00 2.75
C GLN A 66 -11.53 -3.59 2.24
N SER A 67 -12.64 -3.05 2.73
CA SER A 67 -13.12 -1.71 2.39
C SER A 67 -12.56 -0.60 3.29
N THR A 68 -11.56 -0.91 4.13
CA THR A 68 -10.90 0.11 4.97
C THR A 68 -10.17 1.14 4.12
N ALA A 69 -10.00 2.36 4.63
CA ALA A 69 -9.32 3.42 3.88
C ALA A 69 -7.89 3.00 3.50
N GLU A 70 -7.16 2.38 4.43
CA GLU A 70 -5.79 1.92 4.24
C GLU A 70 -5.67 0.81 3.18
N ASP A 71 -6.66 -0.09 3.10
CA ASP A 71 -6.71 -1.12 2.06
C ASP A 71 -7.03 -0.53 0.69
N GLN A 72 -8.00 0.39 0.62
CA GLN A 72 -8.33 1.09 -0.61
C GLN A 72 -7.18 1.96 -1.11
N LEU A 73 -6.42 2.61 -0.22
CA LEU A 73 -5.18 3.31 -0.57
C LEU A 73 -4.14 2.35 -1.16
N SER A 74 -4.02 1.14 -0.63
CA SER A 74 -3.11 0.13 -1.18
C SER A 74 -3.57 -0.37 -2.55
N LEU A 75 -4.88 -0.53 -2.76
CA LEU A 75 -5.46 -0.89 -4.05
C LEU A 75 -5.23 0.22 -5.09
N ALA A 76 -5.47 1.48 -4.74
CA ALA A 76 -5.20 2.62 -5.61
C ALA A 76 -3.72 2.71 -6.01
N ALA A 77 -2.81 2.43 -5.08
CA ALA A 77 -1.38 2.32 -5.39
C ALA A 77 -1.08 1.17 -6.36
N MET A 78 -1.75 0.01 -6.25
CA MET A 78 -1.62 -1.06 -7.24
C MET A 78 -2.11 -0.62 -8.62
N HIS A 79 -3.25 0.07 -8.71
CA HIS A 79 -3.76 0.62 -9.96
C HIS A 79 -2.75 1.58 -10.60
N TYR A 80 -2.24 2.54 -9.83
CA TYR A 80 -1.21 3.47 -10.28
C TYR A 80 0.05 2.75 -10.81
N LEU A 81 0.54 1.75 -10.07
CA LEU A 81 1.73 0.98 -10.45
C LEU A 81 1.54 0.11 -11.71
N ASN A 82 0.29 -0.18 -12.10
CA ASN A 82 -0.04 -0.91 -13.32
C ASN A 82 -0.51 0.03 -14.44
N SER A 83 -0.33 1.35 -14.29
CA SER A 83 -0.80 2.37 -15.24
C SER A 83 -2.31 2.47 -15.39
N HIS A 84 -3.08 1.90 -14.46
CA HIS A 84 -4.54 2.04 -14.36
C HIS A 84 -4.89 3.33 -13.61
N TYR A 85 -4.49 4.47 -14.17
CA TYR A 85 -4.53 5.76 -13.44
C TYR A 85 -5.96 6.25 -13.16
N GLN A 86 -6.92 5.94 -14.03
CA GLN A 86 -8.32 6.35 -13.82
C GLN A 86 -8.93 5.64 -12.61
N GLU A 87 -8.67 4.34 -12.47
CA GLU A 87 -9.12 3.55 -11.33
C GLU A 87 -8.49 4.01 -10.01
N ALA A 88 -7.21 4.42 -10.05
CA ALA A 88 -6.56 5.04 -8.89
C ALA A 88 -7.23 6.38 -8.52
N ILE A 89 -7.52 7.24 -9.51
CA ILE A 89 -8.21 8.52 -9.32
C ILE A 89 -9.58 8.32 -8.66
N ASP A 90 -10.37 7.37 -9.16
CA ASP A 90 -11.73 7.12 -8.67
C ASP A 90 -11.72 6.70 -7.18
N ILE A 91 -10.75 5.88 -6.79
CA ILE A 91 -10.56 5.48 -5.38
C ILE A 91 -10.14 6.68 -4.52
N TYR A 92 -9.14 7.46 -4.96
CA TYR A 92 -8.65 8.60 -4.19
C TYR A 92 -9.74 9.66 -3.97
N LYS A 93 -10.52 9.98 -5.01
CA LYS A 93 -11.67 10.91 -4.91
C LYS A 93 -12.70 10.40 -3.90
N LYS A 94 -13.10 9.13 -4.01
CA LYS A 94 -14.06 8.50 -3.08
C LYS A 94 -13.59 8.54 -1.63
N ILE A 95 -12.30 8.38 -1.37
CA ILE A 95 -11.76 8.52 0.00
C ILE A 95 -11.82 9.97 0.46
N LEU A 96 -11.45 10.93 -0.40
CA LEU A 96 -11.40 12.35 -0.07
C LEU A 96 -12.79 12.93 0.24
N ASP A 97 -13.82 12.46 -0.46
CA ASP A 97 -15.22 12.84 -0.18
C ASP A 97 -15.63 12.54 1.26
N ASN A 98 -15.14 11.41 1.81
CA ASN A 98 -15.42 10.96 3.17
C ASN A 98 -14.43 11.53 4.21
N LYS A 99 -13.17 11.74 3.82
CA LYS A 99 -12.06 12.14 4.70
C LYS A 99 -11.29 13.33 4.13
N LYS A 100 -11.91 14.50 4.17
CA LYS A 100 -11.38 15.76 3.59
C LYS A 100 -10.03 16.21 4.17
N ASN A 101 -9.65 15.69 5.33
CA ASN A 101 -8.38 15.94 6.00
C ASN A 101 -7.19 15.14 5.42
N PHE A 102 -7.41 14.20 4.49
CA PHE A 102 -6.35 13.43 3.83
C PHE A 102 -5.70 14.24 2.71
N ILE A 103 -5.13 15.40 3.05
CA ILE A 103 -4.59 16.39 2.09
C ILE A 103 -3.50 15.83 1.16
N ALA A 104 -2.77 14.80 1.58
CA ALA A 104 -1.77 14.13 0.76
C ALA A 104 -2.39 13.46 -0.49
N LEU A 105 -3.68 13.12 -0.46
CA LEU A 105 -4.38 12.55 -1.62
C LEU A 105 -4.44 13.50 -2.81
N ASN A 106 -4.43 14.82 -2.58
CA ASN A 106 -4.38 15.79 -3.67
C ASN A 106 -3.09 15.65 -4.48
N VAL A 107 -1.96 15.36 -3.81
CA VAL A 107 -0.68 15.08 -4.48
C VAL A 107 -0.76 13.79 -5.29
N TYR A 108 -1.35 12.73 -4.74
CA TYR A 108 -1.52 11.47 -5.47
C TYR A 108 -2.47 11.61 -6.68
N LEU A 109 -3.53 12.42 -6.57
CA LEU A 109 -4.42 12.76 -7.69
C LEU A 109 -3.67 13.54 -8.78
N ALA A 110 -2.93 14.58 -8.40
CA ALA A 110 -2.10 15.35 -9.32
C ALA A 110 -1.11 14.46 -10.08
N LEU A 111 -0.46 13.50 -9.39
CA LEU A 111 0.42 12.52 -10.03
C LEU A 111 -0.33 11.65 -11.06
N CYS A 112 -1.55 11.21 -10.76
CA CYS A 112 -2.34 10.44 -11.72
C CYS A 112 -2.74 11.29 -12.94
N TYR A 113 -3.16 12.55 -12.72
CA TYR A 113 -3.50 13.46 -13.79
C TYR A 113 -2.31 13.79 -14.70
N TYR A 114 -1.15 14.02 -14.10
CA TYR A 114 0.09 14.18 -14.84
C TYR A 114 0.40 12.96 -15.71
N LYS A 115 0.19 11.74 -15.19
CA LYS A 115 0.38 10.50 -15.95
C LYS A 115 -0.64 10.28 -17.08
N LEU A 116 -1.76 11.00 -17.06
CA LEU A 116 -2.79 11.02 -18.12
C LEU A 116 -2.67 12.24 -19.04
N ASP A 117 -1.59 13.01 -18.94
CA ASP A 117 -1.36 14.26 -19.70
C ASP A 117 -2.39 15.38 -19.43
N TYR A 118 -3.12 15.32 -18.31
CA TYR A 118 -4.04 16.37 -17.86
C TYR A 118 -3.30 17.41 -17.01
N TYR A 119 -2.39 18.13 -17.67
CA TYR A 119 -1.45 19.03 -17.01
C TYR A 119 -2.12 20.22 -16.32
N ASP A 120 -3.20 20.73 -16.89
CA ASP A 120 -4.04 21.81 -16.37
C ASP A 120 -4.70 21.48 -15.03
N VAL A 121 -5.11 20.22 -14.84
CA VAL A 121 -5.72 19.72 -13.59
C VAL A 121 -4.66 19.28 -12.58
N SER A 122 -3.42 19.03 -13.02
CA SER A 122 -2.34 18.53 -12.16
C SER A 122 -1.58 19.61 -11.37
N LEU A 123 -1.78 20.89 -11.70
CA LEU A 123 -1.09 22.06 -11.12
C LEU A 123 -1.75 22.59 -9.83
#